data_AF-A0A7S4MD16-F1
#
_entry.id   AF-A0A7S4MD16-F1
#
_cell.length_a   1.000
_cell.length_b   1.000
_cell.length_c   1.000
_cell.angle_alpha   90.00
_cell.angle_beta   90.00
_cell.angle_gamma   90.00
#
_symmetry.space_group_name_H-M   'P 1'
#
loop_
_entity.id
_entity.type
_entity.pdbx_description
1 polymer ?
#
loop_
_entity_poly.entity_id
_entity_poly.type
_entity_poly.pdbx_seq_one_letter_code
_entity_poly.pdbx_strand_id
1 'polypeptide(L)'
;KDAARSLVGEHDFRNFCKIDAANVVQFVREIRAVDIQIVQESSDPRNNLLAFVLNGSGFLWHQVRCIVAVLFMIGQGKEDISVISKLLNIEEHPCKPTYNMAPELPLVLWDCSFPDDIEFSYDTNVIQRVCDNLTLQWKDVVIKGAIMRHMLDTLQTHAPSQATNTRKRKYTALLDLPVGPSLENLVANLSGKRKETYNAKKQKLEEYESKQNSS
;
A
#
# COMPACT_ATOMS: atom_id res chain seq x y z
N LYS A 1 -5.03 -11.82 -7.62
CA LYS A 1 -4.56 -11.08 -8.82
C LYS A 1 -5.68 -10.27 -9.44
N ASP A 2 -6.85 -10.86 -9.70
CA ASP A 2 -7.94 -10.16 -10.40
C ASP A 2 -8.45 -8.91 -9.70
N ALA A 3 -8.65 -8.95 -8.37
CA ALA A 3 -9.05 -7.75 -7.62
C ALA A 3 -8.04 -6.58 -7.73
N ALA A 4 -6.74 -6.88 -7.79
CA ALA A 4 -5.72 -5.85 -7.91
C ALA A 4 -5.79 -5.13 -9.27
N ARG A 5 -6.21 -5.82 -10.33
CA ARG A 5 -6.34 -5.22 -11.67
C ARG A 5 -7.35 -4.07 -11.72
N SER A 6 -8.38 -4.11 -10.86
CA SER A 6 -9.34 -3.02 -10.71
C SER A 6 -8.73 -1.71 -10.21
N LEU A 7 -7.50 -1.74 -9.68
CA LEU A 7 -6.78 -0.54 -9.26
C LEU A 7 -6.18 0.22 -10.44
N VAL A 8 -5.96 -0.44 -11.58
CA VAL A 8 -5.32 0.17 -12.76
C VAL A 8 -6.24 1.23 -13.37
N GLY A 9 -5.65 2.33 -13.81
CA GLY A 9 -6.35 3.51 -14.32
C GLY A 9 -6.32 4.69 -13.35
N GLU A 10 -7.10 5.71 -13.69
CA GLU A 10 -7.25 6.92 -12.89
C GLU A 10 -8.47 6.81 -11.99
N HIS A 11 -8.26 6.89 -10.67
CA HIS A 11 -9.34 6.75 -9.68
C HIS A 11 -9.14 7.68 -8.50
N ASP A 12 -10.21 8.00 -7.79
CA ASP A 12 -10.13 8.64 -6.47
C ASP A 12 -9.83 7.59 -5.38
N PHE A 13 -8.65 7.70 -4.77
CA PHE A 13 -8.16 6.75 -3.78
C PHE A 13 -8.42 7.18 -2.33
N ARG A 14 -9.37 8.10 -2.06
CA ARG A 14 -9.67 8.57 -0.69
C ARG A 14 -10.03 7.44 0.29
N ASN A 15 -10.69 6.39 -0.21
CA ASN A 15 -11.04 5.22 0.59
C ASN A 15 -9.85 4.28 0.84
N PHE A 16 -8.77 4.46 0.10
CA PHE A 16 -7.53 3.71 0.19
C PHE A 16 -6.38 4.51 0.77
N CYS A 17 -6.59 5.63 1.46
CA CYS A 17 -5.51 6.39 2.07
C CYS A 17 -5.84 6.86 3.48
N LYS A 18 -4.88 7.48 4.15
CA LYS A 18 -5.17 8.31 5.32
C LYS A 18 -5.45 9.72 4.84
N ILE A 19 -6.68 10.18 5.04
CA ILE A 19 -7.09 11.52 4.59
C ILE A 19 -6.35 12.57 5.41
N ASP A 20 -5.57 13.40 4.71
CA ASP A 20 -4.98 14.63 5.24
C ASP A 20 -5.60 15.83 4.51
N ALA A 21 -6.83 16.16 4.90
CA ALA A 21 -7.63 17.20 4.26
C ALA A 21 -6.98 18.59 4.33
N ALA A 22 -5.97 18.83 5.17
CA ALA A 22 -5.28 20.11 5.21
C ALA A 22 -4.18 20.22 4.14
N ASN A 23 -3.54 19.10 3.80
CA ASN A 23 -2.35 19.08 2.93
C ASN A 23 -2.59 18.46 1.55
N VAL A 24 -3.70 17.75 1.37
CA VAL A 24 -4.09 17.07 0.14
C VAL A 24 -5.41 17.62 -0.36
N VAL A 25 -5.38 18.20 -1.57
CA VAL A 25 -6.55 18.78 -2.24
C VAL A 25 -7.10 17.88 -3.36
N GLN A 26 -6.29 16.93 -3.84
CA GLN A 26 -6.64 16.01 -4.93
C GLN A 26 -6.33 14.56 -4.52
N PHE A 27 -7.35 13.71 -4.57
CA PHE A 27 -7.30 12.29 -4.20
C PHE A 27 -7.27 11.36 -5.42
N VAL A 28 -7.41 11.92 -6.63
CA VAL A 28 -7.24 11.19 -7.87
C VAL A 28 -5.77 10.85 -8.11
N ARG A 29 -5.47 9.60 -8.40
CA ARG A 29 -4.14 9.11 -8.82
C ARG A 29 -4.30 8.15 -9.98
N GLU A 30 -3.24 8.03 -10.77
CA GLU A 30 -3.15 7.04 -11.83
C GLU A 30 -2.27 5.87 -11.36
N ILE A 31 -2.82 4.66 -11.38
CA ILE A 31 -2.04 3.42 -11.28
C ILE A 31 -1.88 2.86 -12.67
N ARG A 32 -0.64 2.76 -13.14
CA ARG A 32 -0.30 2.31 -14.50
C ARG A 32 -0.22 0.81 -14.59
N ALA A 33 0.32 0.16 -13.56
CA ALA A 33 0.48 -1.29 -13.53
C ALA A 33 0.45 -1.84 -12.11
N VAL A 34 -0.02 -3.08 -12.00
CA VAL A 34 -0.02 -3.89 -10.79
C VAL A 34 0.44 -5.29 -11.11
N ASP A 35 1.20 -5.90 -10.21
CA ASP A 35 1.47 -7.34 -10.25
C ASP A 35 1.58 -7.94 -8.84
N ILE A 36 1.36 -9.25 -8.75
CA ILE A 36 1.60 -10.05 -7.56
C ILE A 36 2.43 -11.24 -7.97
N GLN A 37 3.66 -11.33 -7.48
CA GLN A 37 4.59 -12.41 -7.82
C GLN A 37 5.05 -13.14 -6.56
N ILE A 38 5.24 -14.45 -6.67
CA ILE A 38 5.93 -15.21 -5.62
C ILE A 38 7.43 -14.93 -5.78
N VAL A 39 8.06 -14.39 -4.75
CA VAL A 39 9.49 -14.04 -4.75
C VAL A 39 10.34 -15.02 -3.95
N GLN A 40 9.70 -15.82 -3.09
CA GLN A 40 10.35 -16.92 -2.40
C GLN A 40 9.34 -18.04 -2.18
N GLU A 41 9.62 -19.21 -2.76
CA GLU A 41 8.83 -20.42 -2.53
C GLU A 41 9.32 -21.16 -1.27
N SER A 42 8.40 -21.81 -0.59
CA SER A 42 8.64 -22.68 0.54
C SER A 42 7.96 -24.03 0.30
N SER A 43 8.46 -25.09 0.96
CA SER A 43 7.82 -26.41 0.96
C SER A 43 6.38 -26.35 1.51
N ASP A 44 6.12 -25.42 2.42
CA ASP A 44 4.78 -25.09 2.88
C ASP A 44 4.31 -23.80 2.17
N PRO A 45 3.30 -23.87 1.29
CA PRO A 45 2.80 -22.71 0.55
C PRO A 45 2.35 -21.53 1.43
N ARG A 46 2.01 -21.80 2.70
CA ARG A 46 1.65 -20.76 3.69
C ARG A 46 2.82 -19.83 4.04
N ASN A 47 4.05 -20.29 3.78
CA ASN A 47 5.29 -19.57 4.02
C ASN A 47 5.89 -18.98 2.73
N ASN A 48 5.17 -19.04 1.60
CA ASN A 48 5.60 -18.35 0.40
C ASN A 48 5.64 -16.84 0.65
N LEU A 49 6.71 -16.20 0.17
CA LEU A 49 6.80 -14.74 0.17
C LEU A 49 6.29 -14.22 -1.17
N LEU A 50 5.35 -13.29 -1.13
CA LEU A 50 4.80 -12.63 -2.30
C LEU A 50 5.20 -11.16 -2.30
N ALA A 51 5.57 -10.64 -3.46
CA ALA A 51 5.70 -9.22 -3.71
C ALA A 51 4.46 -8.71 -4.45
N PHE A 52 3.83 -7.68 -3.90
CA PHE A 52 2.85 -6.86 -4.61
C PHE A 52 3.59 -5.65 -5.19
N VAL A 53 3.67 -5.58 -6.52
CA VAL A 53 4.34 -4.52 -7.27
C VAL A 53 3.28 -3.54 -7.77
N LEU A 54 3.51 -2.26 -7.51
CA LEU A 54 2.58 -1.18 -7.86
C LEU A 54 3.32 -0.03 -8.52
N ASN A 55 2.92 0.34 -9.73
CA ASN A 55 3.46 1.47 -10.48
C ASN A 55 2.35 2.51 -10.73
N GLY A 56 2.64 3.78 -10.49
CA GLY A 56 1.68 4.87 -10.68
C GLY A 56 2.35 6.23 -10.74
N SER A 57 1.57 7.27 -11.06
CA SER A 57 2.05 8.65 -11.18
C SER A 57 2.43 9.29 -9.83
N GLY A 58 1.95 8.72 -8.73
CA GLY A 58 2.25 9.10 -7.37
C GLY A 58 1.27 8.47 -6.38
N PHE A 59 1.55 8.55 -5.09
CA PHE A 59 0.74 7.89 -4.06
C PHE A 59 0.30 8.86 -2.96
N LEU A 60 -0.93 8.72 -2.49
CA LEU A 60 -1.46 9.42 -1.32
C LEU A 60 -0.83 8.86 -0.04
N TRP A 61 -0.98 9.60 1.05
CA TRP A 61 -0.47 9.19 2.36
C TRP A 61 -1.07 7.83 2.78
N HIS A 62 -0.18 6.86 3.03
CA HIS A 62 -0.52 5.46 3.33
C HIS A 62 -1.28 4.69 2.24
N GLN A 63 -1.36 5.19 1.00
CA GLN A 63 -2.18 4.58 -0.06
C GLN A 63 -1.89 3.09 -0.26
N VAL A 64 -0.61 2.77 -0.49
CA VAL A 64 -0.16 1.41 -0.80
C VAL A 64 -0.46 0.44 0.35
N ARG A 65 -0.24 0.85 1.60
CA ARG A 65 -0.51 0.02 2.79
C ARG A 65 -2.01 -0.26 2.97
N CYS A 66 -2.85 0.71 2.63
CA CYS A 66 -4.30 0.56 2.66
C CYS A 66 -4.81 -0.35 1.54
N ILE A 67 -4.23 -0.27 0.33
CA ILE A 67 -4.51 -1.21 -0.77
C ILE A 67 -4.15 -2.64 -0.35
N VAL A 68 -2.92 -2.85 0.16
CA VAL A 68 -2.43 -4.17 0.57
C VAL A 68 -3.30 -4.77 1.69
N ALA A 69 -3.81 -3.95 2.62
CA ALA A 69 -4.72 -4.42 3.65
C ALA A 69 -6.01 -5.03 3.06
N VAL A 70 -6.62 -4.35 2.08
CA VAL A 70 -7.83 -4.85 1.39
C VAL A 70 -7.53 -6.10 0.58
N LEU A 71 -6.39 -6.13 -0.13
CA LEU A 71 -5.93 -7.33 -0.84
C LEU A 71 -5.71 -8.53 0.10
N PHE A 72 -5.21 -8.32 1.32
CA PHE A 72 -5.12 -9.38 2.31
C PHE A 72 -6.48 -9.90 2.76
N MET A 73 -7.47 -9.03 2.93
CA MET A 73 -8.83 -9.45 3.30
C MET A 73 -9.45 -10.30 2.18
N ILE A 74 -9.25 -9.92 0.92
CA ILE A 74 -9.67 -10.71 -0.25
C ILE A 74 -8.92 -12.04 -0.32
N GLY A 75 -7.59 -12.02 -0.18
CA GLY A 75 -6.75 -13.23 -0.19
C GLY A 75 -7.05 -14.21 0.94
N GLN A 76 -7.63 -13.74 2.05
CA GLN A 76 -8.12 -14.55 3.16
C GLN A 76 -9.56 -15.05 2.96
N GLY A 77 -10.22 -14.70 1.85
CA GLY A 77 -11.62 -15.03 1.57
C GLY A 77 -12.62 -14.29 2.45
N LYS A 78 -12.21 -13.17 3.06
CA LYS A 78 -13.08 -12.35 3.92
C LYS A 78 -13.87 -11.31 3.13
N GLU A 79 -13.36 -10.92 1.97
CA GLU A 79 -13.97 -9.94 1.08
C GLU A 79 -14.03 -10.49 -0.34
N ASP A 80 -15.07 -10.08 -1.06
CA ASP A 80 -15.20 -10.36 -2.48
C ASP A 80 -14.26 -9.47 -3.31
N ILE A 81 -13.85 -9.94 -4.48
CA ILE A 81 -12.97 -9.19 -5.38
C ILE A 81 -13.56 -7.83 -5.80
N SER A 82 -14.89 -7.70 -5.85
CA SER A 82 -15.59 -6.46 -6.23
C SER A 82 -15.45 -5.35 -5.20
N VAL A 83 -15.00 -5.64 -3.97
CA VAL A 83 -14.88 -4.61 -2.91
C VAL A 83 -13.93 -3.49 -3.31
N ILE A 84 -12.89 -3.79 -4.10
CA ILE A 84 -11.96 -2.76 -4.59
C ILE A 84 -12.71 -1.78 -5.48
N SER A 85 -13.41 -2.27 -6.50
CA SER A 85 -14.21 -1.42 -7.40
C SER A 85 -15.26 -0.60 -6.65
N LYS A 86 -15.93 -1.19 -5.66
CA LYS A 86 -16.91 -0.49 -4.82
C LYS A 86 -16.26 0.64 -4.02
N LEU A 87 -15.11 0.39 -3.40
CA LEU A 87 -14.39 1.43 -2.65
C LEU A 87 -13.79 2.52 -3.54
N LEU A 88 -13.55 2.26 -4.83
CA LEU A 88 -13.17 3.28 -5.81
C LEU A 88 -14.37 4.09 -6.31
N ASN A 89 -15.60 3.56 -6.18
CA ASN A 89 -16.82 4.28 -6.51
C ASN A 89 -17.21 5.24 -5.37
N ILE A 90 -16.78 6.50 -5.48
CA ILE A 90 -17.04 7.52 -4.47
C ILE A 90 -18.51 7.96 -4.43
N GLU A 91 -19.26 7.81 -5.52
CA GLU A 91 -20.69 8.16 -5.54
C GLU A 91 -21.49 7.21 -4.64
N GLU A 92 -21.19 5.91 -4.70
CA GLU A 92 -21.83 4.90 -3.86
C GLU A 92 -21.21 4.84 -2.45
N HIS A 93 -19.90 5.04 -2.35
CA HIS A 93 -19.13 4.89 -1.11
C HIS A 93 -18.27 6.15 -0.84
N PRO A 94 -18.87 7.27 -0.43
CA PRO A 94 -18.16 8.55 -0.29
C PRO A 94 -17.20 8.61 0.92
N CYS A 95 -17.37 7.69 1.88
CA CYS A 95 -16.65 7.70 3.15
C CYS A 95 -15.84 6.41 3.34
N LYS A 96 -14.58 6.59 3.78
CA LYS A 96 -13.67 5.49 4.02
C LYS A 96 -14.15 4.61 5.19
N PRO A 97 -14.26 3.28 5.01
CA PRO A 97 -14.47 2.36 6.13
C PRO A 97 -13.27 2.31 7.09
N THR A 98 -13.56 2.07 8.37
CA THR A 98 -12.55 2.06 9.43
C THR A 98 -11.83 0.70 9.50
N TYR A 99 -10.84 0.51 8.61
CA TYR A 99 -9.98 -0.66 8.59
C TYR A 99 -8.50 -0.32 8.86
N ASN A 100 -7.77 -1.29 9.42
CA ASN A 100 -6.33 -1.16 9.69
C ASN A 100 -5.51 -1.34 8.40
N MET A 101 -4.52 -0.48 8.20
CA MET A 101 -3.57 -0.61 7.09
C MET A 101 -2.55 -1.73 7.33
N ALA A 102 -1.94 -2.23 6.27
CA ALA A 102 -0.91 -3.26 6.36
C ALA A 102 0.34 -2.76 7.13
N PRO A 103 1.18 -3.65 7.69
CA PRO A 103 2.47 -3.27 8.28
C PRO A 103 3.35 -2.47 7.32
N GLU A 104 4.21 -1.61 7.86
CA GLU A 104 5.15 -0.81 7.04
C GLU A 104 6.43 -1.54 6.66
N LEU A 105 6.84 -2.52 7.45
CA LEU A 105 8.09 -3.26 7.27
C LEU A 105 8.35 -3.72 5.81
N PRO A 106 7.37 -4.29 5.07
CA PRO A 106 7.62 -4.77 3.71
C PRO A 106 7.45 -3.70 2.60
N LEU A 107 7.16 -2.44 2.94
CA LEU A 107 6.98 -1.39 1.94
C LEU A 107 8.33 -0.83 1.49
N VAL A 108 8.65 -0.98 0.21
CA VAL A 108 9.91 -0.52 -0.39
C VAL A 108 9.59 0.38 -1.59
N LEU A 109 10.20 1.57 -1.64
CA LEU A 109 10.29 2.34 -2.88
C LEU A 109 11.38 1.70 -3.73
N TRP A 110 10.98 0.98 -4.76
CA TRP A 110 11.90 0.21 -5.60
C TRP A 110 12.54 1.05 -6.70
N ASP A 111 11.73 1.84 -7.40
CA ASP A 111 12.18 2.57 -8.59
C ASP A 111 11.35 3.85 -8.81
N CYS A 112 11.95 4.79 -9.55
CA CYS A 112 11.36 6.05 -9.98
C CYS A 112 11.68 6.28 -11.46
N SER A 113 10.66 6.57 -12.27
CA SER A 113 10.87 6.92 -13.68
C SER A 113 11.19 8.41 -13.82
N PHE A 114 12.16 8.72 -14.67
CA PHE A 114 12.57 10.06 -15.02
C PHE A 114 12.48 10.26 -16.55
N PRO A 115 12.40 11.50 -17.04
CA PRO A 115 12.54 11.80 -18.46
C PRO A 115 13.82 11.19 -19.07
N ASP A 116 13.75 10.78 -20.35
CA ASP A 116 14.83 10.09 -21.05
C ASP A 116 16.07 10.98 -21.30
N ASP A 117 15.93 12.30 -21.15
CA ASP A 117 17.02 13.28 -21.29
C ASP A 117 17.86 13.44 -20.00
N ILE A 118 17.55 12.67 -18.95
CA ILE A 118 18.34 12.63 -17.72
C ILE A 118 19.32 11.45 -17.75
N GLU A 119 20.61 11.77 -17.87
CA GLU A 119 21.68 10.77 -17.75
C GLU A 119 22.13 10.61 -16.29
N PHE A 120 22.07 9.38 -15.78
CA PHE A 120 22.58 9.04 -14.45
C PHE A 120 24.04 8.58 -14.53
N SER A 121 24.92 9.26 -13.79
CA SER A 121 26.30 8.82 -13.60
C SER A 121 26.42 7.99 -12.33
N TYR A 122 27.04 6.81 -12.42
CA TYR A 122 27.25 5.93 -11.28
C TYR A 122 28.74 5.79 -10.96
N ASP A 123 29.11 6.03 -9.69
CA ASP A 123 30.47 5.78 -9.20
C ASP A 123 30.62 4.29 -8.86
N THR A 124 31.51 3.61 -9.58
CA THR A 124 31.79 2.18 -9.40
C THR A 124 32.26 1.84 -7.98
N ASN A 125 33.02 2.73 -7.32
CA ASN A 125 33.46 2.50 -5.95
C ASN A 125 32.29 2.57 -4.97
N VAL A 126 31.34 3.47 -5.20
CA VAL A 126 30.12 3.58 -4.40
C VAL A 126 29.24 2.36 -4.61
N ILE A 127 29.04 1.92 -5.86
CA ILE A 127 28.29 0.69 -6.16
C ILE A 127 28.91 -0.50 -5.43
N GLN A 128 30.22 -0.69 -5.53
CA GLN A 128 30.91 -1.81 -4.88
C GLN A 128 30.72 -1.77 -3.37
N ARG A 129 30.90 -0.61 -2.74
CA ARG A 129 30.65 -0.44 -1.29
C ARG A 129 29.21 -0.76 -0.91
N VAL A 130 28.22 -0.38 -1.72
CA VAL A 130 26.81 -0.71 -1.47
C VAL A 130 26.59 -2.22 -1.58
N CYS A 131 27.13 -2.87 -2.60
CA CYS A 131 27.07 -4.33 -2.77
C CYS A 131 27.70 -5.06 -1.57
N ASP A 132 28.87 -4.63 -1.11
CA ASP A 132 29.56 -5.24 0.04
C ASP A 132 28.74 -5.11 1.32
N ASN A 133 28.18 -3.92 1.58
CA ASN A 133 27.34 -3.67 2.75
C ASN A 133 26.05 -4.50 2.71
N LEU A 134 25.34 -4.52 1.58
CA LEU A 134 24.12 -5.32 1.42
C LEU A 134 24.41 -6.81 1.58
N THR A 135 25.53 -7.29 1.02
CA THR A 135 25.97 -8.69 1.17
C THR A 135 26.23 -9.05 2.63
N LEU A 136 26.88 -8.16 3.39
CA LEU A 136 27.16 -8.38 4.81
C LEU A 136 25.88 -8.42 5.65
N GLN A 137 24.96 -7.48 5.43
CA GLN A 137 23.67 -7.44 6.13
C GLN A 137 22.81 -8.68 5.78
N TRP A 138 22.77 -9.05 4.50
CA TRP A 138 22.06 -10.25 4.05
C TRP A 138 22.60 -11.52 4.72
N LYS A 139 23.94 -11.68 4.79
CA LYS A 139 24.57 -12.83 5.47
C LYS A 139 24.15 -12.94 6.93
N ASP A 140 24.15 -11.83 7.67
CA ASP A 140 23.72 -11.80 9.08
C ASP A 140 22.25 -12.22 9.23
N VAL A 141 21.36 -11.68 8.41
CA VAL A 141 19.92 -12.03 8.43
C VAL A 141 19.69 -13.49 8.03
N VAL A 142 20.43 -14.02 7.04
CA VAL A 142 20.33 -15.43 6.63
C VAL A 142 20.77 -16.37 7.75
N ILE A 143 21.89 -16.08 8.43
CA ILE A 143 22.37 -16.88 9.57
C ILE A 143 21.32 -16.89 10.68
N LYS A 144 20.81 -15.71 11.07
CA LYS A 144 19.77 -15.58 12.09
C LYS A 144 18.49 -16.35 11.69
N GLY A 145 18.06 -16.22 10.44
CA GLY A 145 16.90 -16.93 9.91
C GLY A 145 17.08 -18.46 9.93
N ALA A 146 18.28 -18.95 9.60
CA ALA A 146 18.61 -20.37 9.64
C ALA A 146 18.59 -20.91 11.08
N ILE A 147 19.21 -20.20 12.03
CA ILE A 147 19.19 -20.56 13.46
C ILE A 147 17.74 -20.67 13.96
N MET A 148 16.91 -19.64 13.69
CA MET A 148 15.52 -19.63 14.11
C MET A 148 14.70 -20.76 13.47
N ARG A 149 14.92 -21.05 12.18
CA ARG A 149 14.25 -22.14 11.47
C ARG A 149 14.60 -23.51 12.09
N HIS A 150 15.89 -23.79 12.31
CA HIS A 150 16.30 -25.04 12.95
C HIS A 150 15.76 -25.20 14.37
N MET A 151 15.69 -24.13 15.15
CA MET A 151 15.04 -24.14 16.47
C MET A 151 13.55 -24.48 16.35
N LEU A 152 12.83 -23.86 15.42
CA LEU A 152 11.40 -24.13 15.20
C LEU A 152 11.15 -25.57 14.75
N ASP A 153 11.91 -26.07 13.78
CA ASP A 153 11.78 -27.44 13.27
C ASP A 153 12.02 -28.47 14.40
N THR A 154 13.03 -28.23 15.24
CA THR A 154 13.33 -29.09 16.40
C THR A 154 12.21 -29.07 17.44
N LEU A 155 11.60 -27.92 17.70
CA LEU A 155 10.49 -27.82 18.65
C LEU A 155 9.21 -28.45 18.10
N GLN A 156 8.95 -28.33 16.80
CA GLN A 156 7.75 -28.88 16.16
C GLN A 156 7.73 -30.42 16.14
N THR A 157 8.88 -31.09 16.15
CA THR A 157 8.92 -32.56 16.28
C THR A 157 8.49 -33.06 17.67
N HIS A 158 8.59 -32.20 18.69
CA HIS A 158 8.23 -32.51 20.08
C HIS A 158 6.88 -31.91 20.49
N ALA A 159 6.40 -30.89 19.79
CA ALA A 159 5.11 -30.29 20.05
C ALA A 159 4.00 -31.25 19.58
N PRO A 160 3.00 -31.58 20.42
CA PRO A 160 1.81 -32.28 19.93
C PRO A 160 1.16 -31.43 18.85
N SER A 161 0.60 -32.06 17.82
CA SER A 161 -0.16 -31.41 16.75
C SER A 161 -1.32 -30.60 17.33
N GLN A 162 -1.06 -29.39 17.81
CA GLN A 162 -2.10 -28.52 18.31
C GLN A 162 -2.79 -27.93 17.09
N ALA A 163 -4.01 -28.40 16.84
CA ALA A 163 -5.00 -27.62 16.12
C ALA A 163 -5.07 -26.27 16.84
N THR A 164 -4.51 -25.22 16.22
CA THR A 164 -4.57 -23.87 16.76
C THR A 164 -6.05 -23.52 16.89
N ASN A 165 -6.56 -23.57 18.11
CA ASN A 165 -7.93 -23.23 18.45
C ASN A 165 -8.04 -21.70 18.42
N THR A 166 -7.89 -21.14 17.22
CA THR A 166 -8.12 -19.73 16.99
C THR A 166 -9.63 -19.52 17.10
N ARG A 167 -10.07 -18.88 18.19
CA ARG A 167 -11.42 -18.32 18.24
C ARG A 167 -11.59 -17.47 16.98
N LYS A 168 -12.36 -17.97 16.00
CA LYS A 168 -12.76 -17.19 14.82
C LYS A 168 -13.58 -16.01 15.34
N ARG A 169 -12.93 -14.85 15.51
CA ARG A 169 -13.64 -13.60 15.69
C ARG A 169 -14.55 -13.43 14.47
N LYS A 170 -15.83 -13.15 14.72
CA LYS A 170 -16.80 -12.86 13.67
C LYS A 170 -16.25 -11.70 12.84
N TYR A 171 -15.98 -11.95 11.56
CA TYR A 171 -15.56 -10.92 10.63
C TYR A 171 -16.77 -10.07 10.24
N THR A 172 -16.57 -8.77 10.13
CA THR A 172 -17.56 -7.80 9.60
C THR A 172 -17.03 -7.31 8.27
N ALA A 173 -17.86 -7.34 7.22
CA ALA A 173 -17.45 -6.93 5.89
C ALA A 173 -17.09 -5.44 5.86
N LEU A 174 -16.19 -5.05 4.97
CA LEU A 174 -15.63 -3.71 4.87
C LEU A 174 -16.72 -2.65 4.69
N LEU A 175 -17.72 -2.93 3.85
CA LEU A 175 -18.81 -2.00 3.56
C LEU A 175 -19.83 -1.90 4.72
N ASP A 176 -19.79 -2.82 5.67
CA ASP A 176 -20.62 -2.81 6.88
C ASP A 176 -19.89 -2.18 8.08
N LEU A 177 -18.62 -1.83 7.95
CA LEU A 177 -17.86 -1.18 9.01
C LEU A 177 -18.29 0.28 9.21
N PRO A 178 -18.14 0.83 10.43
CA PRO A 178 -18.27 2.25 10.64
C PRO A 178 -17.35 3.04 9.70
N VAL A 179 -17.91 4.08 9.09
CA VAL A 179 -17.17 4.97 8.20
C VAL A 179 -16.70 6.21 8.94
N GLY A 180 -15.58 6.78 8.49
CA GLY A 180 -15.12 8.08 8.94
C GLY A 180 -15.96 9.24 8.39
N PRO A 181 -15.65 10.50 8.77
CA PRO A 181 -16.23 11.66 8.12
C PRO A 181 -15.87 11.71 6.63
N SER A 182 -16.76 12.26 5.81
CA SER A 182 -16.48 12.47 4.38
C SER A 182 -15.35 13.48 4.18
N LEU A 183 -14.72 13.45 3.00
CA LEU A 183 -13.69 14.43 2.65
C LEU A 183 -14.25 15.86 2.69
N GLU A 184 -15.46 16.04 2.16
CA GLU A 184 -16.14 17.33 2.11
C GLU A 184 -16.42 17.86 3.52
N ASN A 185 -16.82 16.99 4.45
CA ASN A 185 -17.00 17.35 5.85
C ASN A 185 -15.67 17.72 6.52
N LEU A 186 -14.60 16.96 6.27
CA LEU A 186 -13.28 17.25 6.80
C LEU A 186 -12.75 18.61 6.32
N VAL A 187 -12.92 18.93 5.04
CA VAL A 187 -12.53 20.20 4.44
C VAL A 187 -13.37 21.36 4.98
N ALA A 188 -14.70 21.18 5.08
CA ALA A 188 -15.61 22.21 5.61
C ALA A 188 -15.26 22.61 7.05
N ASN A 189 -14.77 21.65 7.84
CA ASN A 189 -14.40 21.84 9.24
C ASN A 189 -12.95 22.32 9.45
N LEU A 190 -12.18 22.60 8.39
CA LEU A 190 -10.85 23.20 8.54
C LEU A 190 -10.95 24.63 9.08
N SER A 191 -10.02 24.99 9.97
CA SER A 191 -9.91 26.33 10.55
C SER A 191 -8.45 26.78 10.70
N GLY A 192 -8.26 28.09 10.88
CA GLY A 192 -6.96 28.73 11.04
C GLY A 192 -5.94 28.36 9.96
N LYS A 193 -4.69 28.14 10.38
CA LYS A 193 -3.56 27.79 9.50
C LYS A 193 -3.81 26.57 8.60
N ARG A 194 -4.61 25.61 9.05
CA ARG A 194 -4.93 24.42 8.25
C ARG A 194 -5.81 24.78 7.05
N LYS A 195 -6.82 25.65 7.25
CA LYS A 195 -7.68 26.14 6.17
C LYS A 195 -6.90 26.99 5.17
N GLU A 196 -6.02 27.86 5.67
CA GLU A 196 -5.13 28.67 4.83
C GLU A 196 -4.23 27.79 3.95
N THR A 197 -3.64 26.74 4.53
CA THR A 197 -2.80 25.77 3.81
C THR A 197 -3.57 25.07 2.69
N TYR A 198 -4.78 24.60 3.00
CA TYR A 198 -5.65 23.96 2.02
C TYR A 198 -6.00 24.90 0.88
N ASN A 199 -6.49 26.11 1.18
CA ASN A 199 -6.88 27.09 0.17
C ASN A 199 -5.72 27.46 -0.75
N ALA A 200 -4.52 27.69 -0.20
CA ALA A 200 -3.32 28.00 -0.98
C ALA A 200 -2.93 26.86 -1.94
N LYS A 201 -3.07 25.60 -1.50
CA LYS A 201 -2.84 24.42 -2.36
C LYS A 201 -3.91 24.25 -3.42
N LYS A 202 -5.17 24.51 -3.07
CA LYS A 202 -6.31 24.42 -3.99
C LYS A 202 -6.18 25.44 -5.12
N GLN A 203 -5.85 26.69 -4.79
CA GLN A 203 -5.59 27.73 -5.78
C GLN A 203 -4.47 27.33 -6.75
N LYS A 204 -3.35 26.79 -6.24
CA LYS A 204 -2.24 26.32 -7.10
C LYS A 204 -2.65 25.19 -8.04
N LEU A 205 -3.55 24.31 -7.62
CA LEU A 205 -4.07 23.24 -8.47
C LEU A 205 -4.93 23.81 -9.60
N GLU A 206 -5.86 24.71 -9.27
CA GLU A 206 -6.73 25.38 -10.26
C GLU A 206 -5.91 26.15 -11.31
N GLU A 207 -4.85 26.84 -10.87
CA GLU A 207 -3.90 27.53 -11.76
C GLU A 207 -3.15 26.56 -12.68
N TYR A 208 -2.80 25.36 -12.21
CA TYR A 208 -2.13 24.33 -13.01
C TYR A 208 -3.07 23.73 -14.06
N GLU A 209 -4.28 23.36 -13.66
CA GLU A 209 -5.30 22.78 -14.55
C GLU A 209 -5.70 23.76 -15.67
N SER A 210 -5.84 25.04 -15.33
CA SER A 210 -6.15 26.10 -16.30
C SER A 210 -5.07 26.24 -17.39
N LYS A 211 -3.78 26.06 -17.03
CA LYS A 211 -2.67 26.12 -17.98
C LYS A 211 -2.62 24.90 -18.90
N GLN A 212 -2.90 23.70 -18.37
CA GLN A 212 -2.95 22.46 -19.15
C GLN A 212 -4.08 22.50 -20.19
N ASN A 213 -5.26 23.03 -19.84
CA ASN A 213 -6.40 23.13 -20.76
C ASN A 213 -6.28 24.24 -21.82
N SER A 214 -5.29 25.13 -21.68
CA SER A 214 -5.03 26.24 -22.61
C SER A 214 -3.88 25.95 -23.60
N SER A 215 -3.23 24.79 -23.49
CA SER A 215 -2.11 24.33 -24.33
C SER A 215 -2.57 23.19 -25.23
#